data_AF-A0A8S9NJW8-F1
#
_entry.id   AF-A0A8S9NJW8-F1
#
_cell.length_a   1.000
_cell.length_b   1.000
_cell.length_c   1.000
_cell.angle_alpha   90.00
_cell.angle_beta   90.00
_cell.angle_gamma   90.00
#
_symmetry.space_group_name_H-M   'P 1'
#
loop_
_entity.id
_entity.type
_entity.pdbx_description
1 polymer ?
#
loop_
_entity_poly.entity_id
_entity_poly.type
_entity_poly.pdbx_seq_one_letter_code
_entity_poly.pdbx_strand_id
1 'polypeptide(L)'
;MDKSSIQCFLFILLTIIVTMISCSNAQREVGKLYTFDPEDESEFTYVRNQENGPEKWGKLKPEWKMCGKGEMQSPIDLMHKRVRIVSHLGRLTRNYKPSNATLRNRGHDMMVKTVARNQVKLLRVAVHDLRQNICRKVTEQSR
;
A
#
# COMPACT_ATOMS: atom_id res chain seq x y z
N MET A 1 27.58 44.93 -38.72
CA MET A 1 26.84 43.66 -38.66
C MET A 1 25.80 43.72 -39.75
N ASP A 2 26.00 42.95 -40.81
CA ASP A 2 25.24 43.12 -42.05
C ASP A 2 23.79 42.64 -41.88
N LYS A 3 22.84 43.26 -42.59
CA LYS A 3 21.40 42.93 -42.51
C LYS A 3 21.15 41.44 -42.77
N SER A 4 21.96 40.82 -43.63
CA SER A 4 21.93 39.39 -43.91
C SER A 4 22.33 38.55 -42.69
N SER A 5 23.31 38.99 -41.91
CA SER A 5 23.76 38.28 -40.71
C SER A 5 22.72 38.36 -39.60
N ILE A 6 22.08 39.52 -39.42
CA ILE A 6 20.99 39.70 -38.44
C ILE A 6 19.80 38.80 -38.78
N GLN A 7 19.46 38.69 -40.06
CA GLN A 7 18.38 37.82 -40.52
C GLN A 7 18.67 36.34 -40.26
N CYS A 8 19.90 35.87 -40.50
CA CYS A 8 20.32 34.52 -40.13
C CYS A 8 20.21 34.25 -38.63
N PHE A 9 20.65 35.18 -37.77
CA PHE A 9 20.53 35.02 -36.32
C PHE A 9 19.07 34.92 -35.86
N LEU A 10 18.17 35.70 -36.44
CA LEU A 10 16.74 35.62 -36.13
C LEU A 10 16.12 34.28 -36.55
N PHE A 11 16.49 33.74 -37.71
CA PHE A 11 16.03 32.42 -38.15
C PHE A 11 16.55 31.29 -37.25
N ILE A 12 17.82 31.35 -36.84
CA ILE A 12 18.41 30.37 -35.92
C ILE A 12 17.71 30.44 -34.55
N LEU A 13 17.44 31.64 -34.03
CA LEU A 13 16.75 31.81 -32.76
C LEU A 13 15.30 31.28 -32.81
N LEU A 14 14.57 31.55 -33.90
CA LEU A 14 13.20 31.06 -34.11
C LEU A 14 13.14 29.52 -34.16
N THR A 15 14.07 28.89 -34.87
CA THR A 15 14.11 27.41 -34.96
C THR A 15 14.43 26.77 -33.61
N ILE A 16 15.34 27.34 -32.82
CA ILE A 16 15.63 26.88 -31.44
C ILE A 16 14.36 26.98 -30.57
N ILE A 17 13.64 28.10 -30.62
CA ILE A 17 12.42 28.30 -29.83
C ILE A 17 11.35 27.27 -30.20
N VAL A 18 11.14 27.02 -31.51
CA VAL A 18 10.16 26.03 -31.99
C VAL A 18 10.52 24.60 -31.57
N THR A 19 11.81 24.23 -31.60
CA THR A 19 12.25 22.90 -31.13
C THR A 19 12.07 22.73 -29.63
N MET A 20 12.35 23.75 -28.82
CA MET A 20 12.11 23.74 -27.37
C MET A 20 10.62 23.63 -27.02
N ILE A 21 9.74 24.27 -27.78
CA ILE A 21 8.28 24.18 -27.60
C ILE A 21 7.78 22.77 -27.98
N SER A 22 8.27 22.18 -29.07
CA SER A 22 7.96 20.77 -29.41
C SER A 22 8.46 19.79 -28.35
N CYS A 23 9.69 19.96 -27.85
CA CYS A 23 10.28 19.10 -26.83
C CYS A 23 9.48 19.17 -25.51
N SER A 24 9.03 20.37 -25.13
CA SER A 24 8.20 20.60 -23.95
C SER A 24 6.82 19.91 -24.05
N ASN A 25 6.22 19.91 -25.25
CA ASN A 25 4.94 19.23 -25.48
C ASN A 25 5.08 17.70 -25.47
N ALA A 26 6.19 17.15 -26.00
CA ALA A 26 6.47 15.72 -25.97
C ALA A 26 6.66 15.18 -24.53
N GLN A 27 7.29 15.95 -23.63
CA GLN A 27 7.40 15.58 -22.21
C GLN A 27 6.04 15.56 -21.49
N ARG A 28 5.05 16.31 -21.98
CA ARG A 28 3.71 16.41 -21.36
C ARG A 28 2.85 15.18 -21.60
N GLU A 29 3.05 14.46 -22.70
CA GLU A 29 2.31 13.22 -22.98
C GLU A 29 2.82 12.03 -22.17
N VAL A 30 4.14 11.91 -21.96
CA VAL A 30 4.75 10.87 -21.12
C VAL A 30 4.32 11.01 -19.65
N GLY A 31 4.17 12.24 -19.15
CA GLY A 31 3.70 12.50 -17.78
C GLY A 31 2.23 12.16 -17.54
N LYS A 32 1.42 11.95 -18.59
CA LYS A 32 -0.01 11.63 -18.49
C LYS A 32 -0.30 10.13 -18.53
N LEU A 33 0.67 9.32 -18.94
CA LEU A 33 0.56 7.85 -19.00
C LEU A 33 0.95 7.16 -17.68
N TYR A 34 1.55 7.89 -16.74
CA TYR A 34 1.57 7.46 -15.34
C TYR A 34 0.20 7.76 -14.72
N THR A 35 -0.76 6.88 -14.99
CA THR A 35 -1.94 6.76 -14.12
C THR A 35 -1.41 6.39 -12.73
N PHE A 36 -1.43 7.35 -11.81
CA PHE A 36 -1.27 7.08 -10.39
C PHE A 36 -2.31 6.04 -9.99
N ASP A 37 -1.89 4.79 -9.88
CA ASP A 37 -2.66 3.78 -9.17
C ASP A 37 -2.62 4.19 -7.69
N PRO A 38 -3.76 4.56 -7.07
CA PRO A 38 -3.79 4.99 -5.68
C PRO A 38 -3.40 3.88 -4.68
N GLU A 39 -3.11 2.67 -5.15
CA GLU A 39 -2.57 1.56 -4.37
C GLU A 39 -1.13 1.24 -4.85
N ASP A 40 -0.21 2.20 -4.67
CA ASP A 40 1.21 2.07 -4.97
C ASP A 40 1.83 0.85 -4.25
N GLU A 41 1.96 -0.26 -4.98
CA GLU A 41 2.54 -1.53 -4.51
C GLU A 41 4.05 -1.45 -4.22
N SER A 42 4.71 -0.32 -4.47
CA SER A 42 6.17 -0.22 -4.37
C SER A 42 6.69 0.06 -2.95
N GLU A 43 5.83 0.49 -2.02
CA GLU A 43 6.29 0.94 -0.70
C GLU A 43 6.88 -0.19 0.16
N PHE A 44 6.45 -1.43 -0.04
CA PHE A 44 6.96 -2.59 0.67
C PHE A 44 6.83 -3.86 -0.18
N THR A 45 7.67 -4.87 0.10
CA THR A 45 7.62 -6.17 -0.57
C THR A 45 7.64 -7.32 0.43
N TYR A 46 7.14 -8.48 0.00
CA TYR A 46 7.28 -9.74 0.72
C TYR A 46 8.58 -10.48 0.39
N VAL A 47 9.34 -10.02 -0.60
CA VAL A 47 10.62 -10.65 -0.94
C VAL A 47 11.61 -10.43 0.19
N ARG A 48 12.11 -11.53 0.74
CA ARG A 48 13.08 -11.52 1.84
C ARG A 48 14.38 -10.85 1.43
N ASN A 49 15.04 -10.24 2.40
CA ASN A 49 16.37 -9.61 2.27
C ASN A 49 16.44 -8.41 1.31
N GLN A 50 15.32 -7.91 0.78
CA GLN A 50 15.29 -6.64 0.05
C GLN A 50 15.27 -5.44 1.00
N GLU A 51 15.57 -4.24 0.48
CA GLU A 51 15.58 -3.01 1.29
C GLU A 51 14.20 -2.66 1.85
N ASN A 52 13.15 -2.89 1.06
CA ASN A 52 11.75 -2.75 1.45
C ASN A 52 11.11 -4.10 1.85
N GLY A 53 11.92 -5.10 2.17
CA GLY A 53 11.48 -6.44 2.57
C GLY A 53 11.00 -6.54 4.03
N PRO A 54 10.39 -7.69 4.41
CA PRO A 54 9.75 -7.86 5.72
C PRO A 54 10.67 -7.63 6.91
N GLU A 55 11.96 -7.96 6.77
CA GLU A 55 12.96 -7.76 7.82
C GLU A 55 13.23 -6.28 8.13
N LYS A 56 12.84 -5.38 7.21
CA LYS A 56 13.13 -3.94 7.26
C LYS A 56 11.89 -3.06 7.30
N TRP A 57 10.67 -3.59 7.22
CA TRP A 57 9.42 -2.78 7.22
C TRP A 57 9.34 -1.76 8.35
N GLY A 58 9.81 -2.11 9.56
CA GLY A 58 9.83 -1.20 10.70
C GLY A 58 10.77 0.00 10.60
N LYS A 59 11.62 0.04 9.57
CA LYS A 59 12.56 1.13 9.29
C LYS A 59 12.09 2.02 8.13
N LEU A 60 11.12 1.58 7.34
CA LEU A 60 10.66 2.30 6.14
C LEU A 60 9.91 3.58 6.50
N LYS A 61 9.01 3.51 7.50
CA LYS A 61 8.19 4.65 7.94
C LYS A 61 8.02 4.67 9.46
N PRO A 62 7.93 5.86 10.10
CA PRO A 62 7.71 5.98 11.55
C PRO A 62 6.48 5.23 12.07
N GLU A 63 5.38 5.25 11.31
CA GLU A 63 4.12 4.58 11.63
C GLU A 63 4.21 3.04 11.60
N TRP A 64 5.21 2.47 10.91
CA TRP A 64 5.42 1.02 10.80
C TRP A 64 6.44 0.49 11.80
N LYS A 65 6.99 1.33 12.66
CA LYS A 65 8.01 0.98 13.67
C LYS A 65 7.70 -0.29 14.47
N MET A 66 6.43 -0.59 14.70
CA MET A 66 5.99 -1.81 15.41
C MET A 66 6.34 -3.10 14.66
N CYS A 67 6.49 -3.09 13.34
CA CYS A 67 6.93 -4.26 12.57
C CYS A 67 8.33 -4.73 12.98
N GLY A 68 9.21 -3.80 13.38
CA GLY A 68 10.59 -4.11 13.76
C GLY A 68 10.85 -4.11 15.27
N LYS A 69 10.03 -3.41 16.06
CA LYS A 69 10.21 -3.28 17.53
C LYS A 69 9.15 -3.97 18.37
N GLY A 70 8.08 -4.48 17.77
CA GLY A 70 7.01 -5.14 18.50
C GLY A 70 7.41 -6.53 19.01
N GLU A 71 7.04 -6.85 20.25
CA GLU A 71 7.30 -8.17 20.85
C GLU A 71 6.12 -9.14 20.70
N MET A 72 4.94 -8.60 20.35
CA MET A 72 3.70 -9.36 20.13
C MET A 72 3.27 -9.27 18.67
N GLN A 73 4.18 -9.57 17.73
CA GLN A 73 3.88 -9.59 16.29
C GLN A 73 3.29 -10.94 15.86
N SER A 74 2.60 -10.93 14.73
CA SER A 74 2.08 -12.12 14.04
C SER A 74 2.71 -12.22 12.65
N PRO A 75 2.76 -13.40 12.01
CA PRO A 75 2.29 -14.70 12.52
C PRO A 75 3.20 -15.27 13.63
N ILE A 76 2.67 -16.23 14.39
CA ILE A 76 3.43 -17.03 15.36
C ILE A 76 3.33 -18.51 15.00
N ASP A 77 4.30 -19.28 15.47
CA ASP A 77 4.30 -20.73 15.35
C ASP A 77 3.35 -21.38 16.38
N LEU A 78 2.33 -22.09 15.89
CA LEU A 78 1.30 -22.75 16.71
C LEU A 78 1.60 -24.24 16.86
N MET A 79 2.40 -24.60 17.88
CA MET A 79 2.75 -26.00 18.15
C MET A 79 1.88 -26.61 19.25
N HIS A 80 1.32 -27.80 18.99
CA HIS A 80 0.51 -28.54 19.98
C HIS A 80 1.21 -28.69 21.35
N LYS A 81 2.52 -28.90 21.37
CA LYS A 81 3.30 -29.08 22.61
C LYS A 81 3.37 -27.83 23.51
N ARG A 82 3.04 -26.63 23.00
CA ARG A 82 3.14 -25.35 23.71
C ARG A 82 1.79 -24.66 23.92
N VAL A 83 0.68 -25.25 23.46
CA VAL A 83 -0.65 -24.67 23.69
C VAL A 83 -1.20 -25.08 25.03
N ARG A 84 -1.93 -24.16 25.66
CA ARG A 84 -2.77 -24.47 26.82
C ARG A 84 -4.20 -24.67 26.36
N ILE A 85 -4.79 -25.82 26.65
CA ILE A 85 -6.22 -26.06 26.38
C ILE A 85 -7.03 -25.29 27.41
N VAL A 86 -7.88 -24.38 26.93
CA VAL A 86 -8.76 -23.56 27.77
C VAL A 86 -10.21 -23.93 27.44
N SER A 87 -10.72 -24.97 28.12
CA SER A 87 -12.02 -25.61 27.81
C SER A 87 -13.25 -24.73 28.10
N HIS A 88 -13.13 -23.76 29.00
CA HIS A 88 -14.26 -22.88 29.37
C HIS A 88 -14.59 -21.80 28.32
N LEU A 89 -13.78 -21.64 27.27
CA LEU A 89 -14.05 -20.67 26.19
C LEU A 89 -15.26 -21.07 25.31
N GLY A 90 -15.69 -22.34 25.38
CA GLY A 90 -16.82 -22.85 24.61
C GLY A 90 -16.56 -22.88 23.10
N ARG A 91 -17.63 -23.13 22.32
CA ARG A 91 -17.56 -23.17 20.85
C ARG A 91 -17.72 -21.75 20.29
N LEU A 92 -16.94 -21.42 19.25
CA LEU A 92 -17.12 -20.17 18.51
C LEU A 92 -18.50 -20.12 17.85
N THR A 93 -19.35 -19.20 18.30
CA THR A 93 -20.67 -18.93 17.71
C THR A 93 -20.50 -18.12 16.43
N ARG A 94 -21.06 -18.63 15.33
CA ARG A 94 -21.01 -18.00 14.00
C ARG A 94 -22.44 -17.80 13.49
N ASN A 95 -22.77 -16.57 13.08
CA ASN A 95 -24.07 -16.24 12.50
C ASN A 95 -23.91 -15.42 11.21
N TYR A 96 -23.12 -15.96 10.28
CA TYR A 96 -22.94 -15.34 8.96
C TYR A 96 -24.23 -15.44 8.14
N LYS A 97 -24.55 -14.37 7.40
CA LYS A 97 -25.66 -14.27 6.47
C LYS A 97 -25.12 -13.90 5.09
N PRO A 98 -25.78 -14.35 4.00
CA PRO A 98 -25.47 -13.88 2.66
C PRO A 98 -25.49 -12.34 2.59
N SER A 99 -24.54 -11.77 1.84
CA SER A 99 -24.45 -10.32 1.61
C SER A 99 -23.80 -10.07 0.27
N ASN A 100 -24.24 -9.00 -0.41
CA ASN A 100 -23.51 -8.51 -1.57
C ASN A 100 -22.09 -8.15 -1.16
N ALA A 101 -21.13 -8.53 -2.00
CA ALA A 101 -19.72 -8.36 -1.74
C ALA A 101 -18.97 -7.88 -2.98
N THR A 102 -17.92 -7.12 -2.75
CA THR A 102 -16.97 -6.69 -3.77
C THR A 102 -15.63 -7.35 -3.47
N LEU A 103 -15.08 -8.06 -4.46
CA LEU A 103 -13.72 -8.54 -4.43
C LEU A 103 -12.78 -7.44 -4.91
N ARG A 104 -11.74 -7.13 -4.15
CA ARG A 104 -10.73 -6.13 -4.49
C ARG A 104 -9.35 -6.78 -4.44
N ASN A 105 -8.57 -6.59 -5.50
CA ASN A 105 -7.14 -6.80 -5.46
C ASN A 105 -6.50 -5.49 -4.94
N ARG A 106 -5.71 -5.58 -3.88
CA ARG A 106 -4.97 -4.43 -3.31
C ARG A 106 -3.48 -4.47 -3.62
N GLY A 107 -3.10 -5.34 -4.54
CA GLY A 107 -1.73 -5.61 -4.95
C GLY A 107 -0.99 -6.56 -4.04
N HIS A 108 -0.98 -6.27 -2.74
CA HIS A 108 -0.33 -7.12 -1.73
C HIS A 108 -1.26 -8.20 -1.14
N ASP A 109 -2.59 -8.07 -1.31
CA ASP A 109 -3.55 -9.11 -0.97
C ASP A 109 -4.89 -8.97 -1.74
N MET A 110 -5.77 -9.96 -1.57
CA MET A 110 -7.16 -9.90 -2.04
C MET A 110 -8.10 -9.68 -0.86
N MET A 111 -8.96 -8.67 -0.94
CA MET A 111 -9.93 -8.32 0.09
C MET A 111 -11.36 -8.53 -0.40
N VAL A 112 -12.19 -9.17 0.43
CA VAL A 112 -13.64 -9.22 0.26
C VAL A 112 -14.28 -8.14 1.14
N LYS A 113 -14.93 -7.16 0.51
CA LYS A 113 -15.69 -6.12 1.21
C LYS A 113 -17.19 -6.41 1.12
N THR A 114 -17.83 -6.70 2.25
CA THR A 114 -19.28 -6.94 2.32
C THR A 114 -20.05 -5.66 2.61
N VAL A 115 -21.26 -5.50 2.07
CA VAL A 115 -22.13 -4.34 2.33
C VAL A 115 -22.68 -4.36 3.77
N ALA A 116 -22.93 -5.55 4.32
CA ALA A 116 -23.45 -5.70 5.68
C ALA A 116 -22.34 -5.44 6.72
N ARG A 117 -22.48 -4.34 7.48
CA ARG A 117 -21.50 -3.85 8.47
C ARG A 117 -21.18 -4.83 9.62
N ASN A 118 -22.00 -5.86 9.82
CA ASN A 118 -21.95 -6.72 11.01
C ASN A 118 -21.69 -8.21 10.72
N GLN A 119 -21.34 -8.61 9.49
CA GLN A 119 -21.16 -10.04 9.17
C GLN A 119 -19.95 -10.66 9.85
N VAL A 120 -18.82 -9.95 9.91
CA VAL A 120 -17.54 -10.52 10.38
C VAL A 120 -17.21 -10.05 11.82
N LYS A 121 -18.14 -9.40 12.51
CA LYS A 121 -17.93 -8.76 13.83
C LYS A 121 -17.92 -9.74 15.02
N LEU A 122 -17.82 -11.04 14.77
CA LEU A 122 -18.00 -12.08 15.80
C LEU A 122 -16.71 -12.46 16.55
N LEU A 123 -15.54 -11.97 16.13
CA LEU A 123 -14.38 -11.90 17.02
C LEU A 123 -14.18 -10.44 17.45
N ARG A 124 -14.30 -10.17 18.75
CA ARG A 124 -13.92 -8.88 19.36
C ARG A 124 -12.40 -8.57 19.20
N VAL A 125 -11.62 -9.46 18.55
CA VAL A 125 -10.16 -9.34 18.42
C VAL A 125 -9.61 -9.63 17.01
N ALA A 126 -10.38 -10.13 16.04
CA ALA A 126 -9.78 -10.52 14.75
C ALA A 126 -10.34 -9.73 13.57
N VAL A 127 -9.49 -8.83 13.09
CA VAL A 127 -9.31 -8.46 11.68
C VAL A 127 -10.58 -7.97 10.97
N HIS A 128 -10.98 -6.75 11.31
CA HIS A 128 -11.50 -5.84 10.29
C HIS A 128 -10.79 -4.51 10.48
N ASP A 129 -9.67 -4.34 9.79
CA ASP A 129 -9.05 -3.03 9.68
C ASP A 129 -9.38 -2.42 8.33
N LEU A 130 -10.00 -1.25 8.37
CA LEU A 130 -10.16 -0.35 7.23
C LEU A 130 -8.96 0.61 7.11
N ARG A 131 -7.93 0.49 7.97
CA ARG A 131 -6.69 1.25 7.87
C ARG A 131 -5.59 0.42 7.17
N GLN A 132 -4.89 1.08 6.24
CA GLN A 132 -3.79 0.54 5.43
C GLN A 132 -2.46 0.48 6.21
N ASN A 133 -2.47 0.19 7.51
CA ASN A 133 -1.23 0.17 8.29
C ASN A 133 -0.66 -1.24 8.33
N ILE A 134 0.57 -1.43 7.82
CA ILE A 134 1.28 -2.72 7.82
C ILE A 134 1.40 -3.29 9.24
N CYS A 135 1.75 -2.45 10.22
CA CYS A 135 1.77 -2.83 11.63
C CYS A 135 1.15 -1.75 12.50
N ARG A 136 0.39 -2.17 13.52
CA ARG A 136 -0.20 -1.27 14.52
C ARG A 136 0.27 -1.62 15.92
N LYS A 137 0.28 -0.61 16.78
CA LYS A 137 0.46 -0.81 18.22
C LYS A 137 -0.78 -1.48 18.78
N VAL A 138 -0.61 -2.57 19.52
CA VAL A 138 -1.69 -3.15 20.32
C VAL A 138 -2.04 -2.12 21.39
N THR A 139 -3.22 -1.50 21.30
CA THR A 139 -3.72 -0.61 22.34
C THR A 139 -4.38 -1.45 23.44
N GLU A 140 -4.12 -1.13 24.71
CA GLU A 140 -4.56 -1.88 25.91
C GLU A 140 -6.09 -2.00 26.06
N GLN A 141 -6.87 -1.39 25.18
CA GLN A 141 -8.33 -1.34 25.23
C GLN A 141 -9.03 -2.67 24.89
N SER A 142 -8.26 -3.75 24.67
CA SER A 142 -8.74 -5.10 24.40
C SER A 142 -8.38 -6.12 25.49
N ARG A 143 -8.00 -5.67 26.69
CA ARG A 143 -7.83 -6.53 27.86
C ARG A 143 -9.06 -6.51 28.75
#